data_AF-A0A495Z8U4-F1
#
_entry.id   AF-A0A495Z8U4-F1
#
_cell.length_a   1.000
_cell.length_b   1.000
_cell.length_c   1.000
_cell.angle_alpha   90.00
_cell.angle_beta   90.00
_cell.angle_gamma   90.00
#
_symmetry.space_group_name_H-M   'P 1'
#
loop_
_entity.id
_entity.type
_entity.pdbx_description
1 polymer ?
#
loop_
_entity_poly.entity_id
_entity_poly.type
_entity_poly.pdbx_seq_one_letter_code
_entity_poly.pdbx_strand_id
1 'polypeptide(L)'
;MLKTHKIALDTNNVQATQFAQHCGYARVAYNHALADFKAGLANGEWHSHIELNKRFNSVKREQYEWCDALNQRAAHNAIYFNFQDAVKRWQSG
;
A
#
# COMPACT_ATOMS: atom_id res chain seq x y z
N MET A 1 -14.04 -7.74 32.89
CA MET A 1 -14.41 -6.61 32.02
C MET A 1 -13.15 -5.83 31.67
N LEU A 2 -12.66 -5.91 30.42
CA LEU A 2 -11.52 -5.10 29.97
C LEU A 2 -11.99 -3.65 29.79
N LYS A 3 -11.57 -2.74 30.68
CA LYS A 3 -11.70 -1.29 30.45
C LYS A 3 -10.55 -0.87 29.54
N THR A 4 -10.87 -0.36 28.36
CA THR A 4 -9.87 0.17 27.43
C THR A 4 -10.13 1.66 27.21
N HIS A 5 -9.05 2.44 27.13
CA HIS A 5 -9.13 3.83 26.76
C HIS A 5 -9.22 3.92 25.24
N LYS A 6 -10.39 4.31 24.73
CA LYS A 6 -10.60 4.53 23.29
C LYS A 6 -10.43 6.01 23.00
N ILE A 7 -9.44 6.33 22.17
CA ILE A 7 -9.22 7.67 21.63
C ILE A 7 -9.38 7.62 20.12
N ALA A 8 -9.91 8.71 19.56
CA ALA A 8 -10.00 8.94 18.12
C ALA A 8 -9.45 10.34 17.82
N LEU A 9 -8.94 10.52 16.61
CA LEU A 9 -8.59 11.85 16.13
C LEU A 9 -9.89 12.62 15.85
N ASP A 10 -9.98 13.86 16.35
CA ASP A 10 -11.05 14.79 15.99
C ASP A 10 -10.58 15.66 14.81
N THR A 11 -10.77 15.14 13.60
CA THR A 11 -10.23 15.77 12.40
C THR A 11 -11.18 16.79 11.81
N ASN A 12 -10.65 17.91 11.34
CA ASN A 12 -11.40 18.81 10.47
C ASN A 12 -11.53 18.24 9.04
N ASN A 13 -12.33 18.89 8.20
CA ASN A 13 -12.61 18.44 6.84
C ASN A 13 -11.35 18.29 5.97
N VAL A 14 -10.35 19.16 6.14
CA VAL A 14 -9.10 19.12 5.38
C VAL A 14 -8.28 17.88 5.77
N GLN A 15 -8.13 17.64 7.07
CA GLN A 15 -7.40 16.48 7.59
C GLN A 15 -8.09 15.16 7.22
N ALA A 16 -9.42 15.08 7.38
CA ALA A 16 -10.20 13.90 7.02
C ALA A 16 -10.04 13.55 5.53
N THR A 17 -10.08 14.58 4.66
CA THR A 17 -9.86 14.41 3.22
C THR A 17 -8.45 13.89 2.93
N GLN A 18 -7.42 14.49 3.54
CA GLN A 18 -6.05 14.02 3.36
C GLN A 18 -5.85 12.58 3.85
N PHE A 19 -6.46 12.19 4.97
CA PHE A 19 -6.37 10.81 5.48
C PHE A 19 -7.00 9.83 4.50
N ALA A 20 -8.20 10.14 3.99
CA ALA A 20 -8.85 9.32 2.97
C ALA A 20 -7.99 9.19 1.70
N GLN A 21 -7.36 10.27 1.25
CA GLN A 21 -6.44 10.25 0.12
C GLN A 21 -5.22 9.35 0.36
N HIS A 22 -4.59 9.42 1.54
CA HIS A 22 -3.46 8.54 1.87
C HIS A 22 -3.88 7.07 1.99
N CYS A 23 -5.06 6.77 2.52
CA CYS A 23 -5.64 5.43 2.50
C CYS A 23 -5.86 4.93 1.06
N GLY A 24 -6.35 5.81 0.18
CA GLY A 24 -6.46 5.53 -1.25
C GLY A 24 -5.11 5.21 -1.88
N TYR A 25 -4.07 5.99 -1.57
CA TYR A 25 -2.74 5.82 -2.15
C TYR A 25 -2.12 4.48 -1.72
N ALA A 26 -2.25 4.14 -0.44
CA ALA A 26 -1.85 2.84 0.08
C ALA A 26 -2.59 1.69 -0.62
N ARG A 27 -3.92 1.82 -0.84
CA ARG A 27 -4.73 0.80 -1.51
C ARG A 27 -4.29 0.58 -2.96
N VAL A 28 -4.06 1.66 -3.72
CA VAL A 28 -3.60 1.56 -5.11
C VAL A 28 -2.22 0.91 -5.19
N ALA A 29 -1.28 1.32 -4.34
CA ALA A 29 0.06 0.74 -4.29
C ALA A 29 0.02 -0.77 -3.97
N TYR A 30 -0.79 -1.18 -2.98
CA TYR A 30 -0.98 -2.59 -2.63
C TYR A 30 -1.59 -3.39 -3.79
N ASN A 31 -2.65 -2.88 -4.41
CA ASN A 31 -3.32 -3.56 -5.52
C ASN A 31 -2.41 -3.71 -6.73
N HIS A 32 -1.62 -2.69 -7.03
CA HIS A 32 -0.63 -2.74 -8.11
C HIS A 32 0.43 -3.81 -7.83
N ALA A 33 0.99 -3.83 -6.62
CA ALA A 33 1.95 -4.85 -6.21
C ALA A 33 1.35 -6.28 -6.27
N LEU A 34 0.09 -6.45 -5.85
CA LEU A 34 -0.60 -7.75 -5.94
C LEU A 34 -0.80 -8.20 -7.38
N ALA A 35 -1.17 -7.29 -8.28
CA ALA A 35 -1.36 -7.61 -9.69
C ALA A 35 -0.04 -8.01 -10.36
N ASP A 36 1.03 -7.23 -10.15
CA ASP A 36 2.37 -7.49 -10.67
C ASP A 36 2.95 -8.80 -10.10
N PHE A 37 2.78 -9.04 -8.79
CA PHE A 37 3.18 -10.30 -8.16
C PHE A 37 2.46 -11.51 -8.76
N LYS A 38 1.14 -11.43 -8.97
CA LYS A 38 0.36 -12.51 -9.61
C LYS A 38 0.80 -12.76 -11.05
N ALA A 39 1.07 -11.70 -11.81
CA ALA A 39 1.58 -11.81 -13.17
C ALA A 39 2.96 -12.48 -13.20
N GLY A 40 3.86 -12.10 -12.30
CA GLY A 40 5.16 -12.74 -12.12
C GLY A 40 5.00 -14.23 -11.84
N LEU A 41 4.18 -14.61 -10.85
CA LEU A 41 3.94 -16.02 -10.51
C LEU A 41 3.42 -16.84 -11.68
N ALA A 42 2.51 -16.29 -12.49
CA ALA A 42 2.00 -16.96 -13.68
C ALA A 42 3.09 -17.21 -14.74
N ASN A 43 4.12 -16.38 -14.76
CA ASN A 43 5.29 -16.51 -15.63
C ASN A 43 6.45 -17.30 -14.98
N GLY A 44 6.26 -17.84 -13.78
CA GLY A 44 7.32 -18.53 -13.03
C GLY A 44 8.35 -17.59 -12.40
N GLU A 45 8.05 -16.29 -12.32
CA GLU A 45 8.90 -15.27 -11.72
C GLU A 45 8.45 -14.93 -10.30
N TRP A 46 9.41 -14.75 -9.39
CA TRP A 46 9.15 -14.24 -8.05
C TRP A 46 9.60 -12.79 -7.93
N HIS A 47 8.65 -11.88 -7.76
CA HIS A 47 8.97 -10.47 -7.48
C HIS A 47 8.94 -10.20 -5.97
N SER A 48 10.08 -9.79 -5.43
CA SER A 48 10.17 -9.34 -4.05
C SER A 48 9.44 -8.01 -3.84
N HIS A 49 9.03 -7.73 -2.60
CA HIS A 49 8.45 -6.43 -2.21
C HIS A 49 9.32 -5.22 -2.61
N ILE A 50 10.66 -5.38 -2.66
CA ILE A 50 11.59 -4.34 -3.12
C ILE A 50 11.41 -4.09 -4.62
N GLU A 51 11.36 -5.14 -5.42
CA GLU A 51 11.17 -5.06 -6.87
C GLU A 51 9.79 -4.51 -7.22
N LEU A 52 8.74 -5.01 -6.56
CA LEU A 52 7.36 -4.51 -6.72
C LEU A 52 7.26 -3.02 -6.39
N ASN A 53 7.93 -2.56 -5.33
CA ASN A 53 7.96 -1.13 -5.02
C ASN A 53 8.73 -0.33 -6.08
N LYS A 54 9.83 -0.85 -6.64
CA LYS A 54 10.54 -0.18 -7.74
C LYS A 54 9.65 -0.06 -8.98
N ARG A 55 8.98 -1.14 -9.38
CA ARG A 55 8.05 -1.19 -10.52
C ARG A 55 6.85 -0.26 -10.33
N PHE A 56 6.27 -0.23 -9.14
CA PHE A 56 5.23 0.75 -8.82
C PHE A 56 5.76 2.19 -8.95
N ASN A 57 6.95 2.49 -8.41
CA ASN A 57 7.52 3.84 -8.47
C ASN A 57 7.88 4.30 -9.89
N SER A 58 8.16 3.39 -10.83
CA SER A 58 8.42 3.76 -12.22
C SER A 58 7.16 4.18 -12.97
N VAL A 59 5.98 3.69 -12.59
CA VAL A 59 4.73 3.95 -13.31
C VAL A 59 3.77 4.88 -12.58
N LYS A 60 3.94 5.08 -11.27
CA LYS A 60 2.91 5.73 -10.44
C LYS A 60 2.60 7.17 -10.84
N ARG A 61 3.57 7.92 -11.37
CA ARG A 61 3.36 9.32 -11.76
C ARG A 61 2.51 9.44 -13.02
N GLU A 62 2.63 8.46 -13.91
CA GLU A 62 1.84 8.39 -15.14
C GLU A 62 0.44 7.83 -14.86
N GLN A 63 0.34 6.74 -14.11
CA GLN A 63 -0.92 6.04 -13.89
C GLN A 63 -1.78 6.65 -12.77
N TYR A 64 -1.15 7.35 -11.82
CA TYR A 64 -1.81 7.85 -10.60
C TYR A 64 -1.29 9.24 -10.23
N GLU A 65 -1.38 10.21 -11.16
CA GLU A 65 -0.87 11.58 -11.00
C GLU A 65 -1.26 12.25 -9.67
N TRP A 66 -2.48 11.97 -9.18
CA TRP A 66 -3.00 12.52 -7.91
C TRP A 66 -2.18 12.10 -6.67
N CYS A 67 -1.37 11.05 -6.77
CA CYS A 67 -0.53 10.57 -5.69
C CYS A 67 0.70 11.45 -5.44
N ASP A 68 1.12 12.28 -6.39
CA ASP A 68 2.30 13.16 -6.24
C ASP A 68 2.06 14.26 -5.19
N ALA A 69 0.81 14.61 -4.91
CA ALA A 69 0.44 15.54 -3.85
C ALA A 69 0.50 14.93 -2.43
N LEU A 70 0.77 13.62 -2.32
CA LEU A 70 0.66 12.85 -1.07
C LEU A 70 2.01 12.30 -0.62
N ASN A 71 2.12 11.98 0.67
CA ASN A 71 3.35 11.42 1.20
C ASN A 71 3.57 9.98 0.68
N GLN A 72 4.70 9.76 0.00
CA GLN A 72 5.09 8.46 -0.55
C GLN A 72 5.17 7.33 0.49
N ARG A 73 5.28 7.65 1.78
CA ARG A 73 5.28 6.64 2.85
C ARG A 73 4.00 5.81 2.89
N ALA A 74 2.86 6.35 2.45
CA ALA A 74 1.62 5.57 2.33
C ALA A 74 1.78 4.38 1.37
N ALA A 75 2.31 4.62 0.17
CA ALA A 75 2.59 3.56 -0.80
C ALA A 75 3.74 2.65 -0.36
N HIS A 76 4.84 3.23 0.15
CA HIS A 76 5.99 2.45 0.63
C HIS A 76 5.54 1.43 1.69
N ASN A 77 4.79 1.86 2.71
CA ASN A 77 4.40 0.96 3.79
C ASN A 77 3.41 -0.10 3.34
N ALA A 78 2.53 0.24 2.39
CA ALA A 78 1.61 -0.72 1.79
C ALA A 78 2.34 -1.87 1.10
N ILE A 79 3.44 -1.60 0.39
CA ILE A 79 4.20 -2.62 -0.33
C ILE A 79 5.25 -3.29 0.59
N TYR A 80 6.07 -2.52 1.30
CA TYR A 80 7.18 -3.05 2.09
C TYR A 80 6.74 -3.86 3.29
N PHE A 81 5.67 -3.45 3.97
CA PHE A 81 5.27 -4.09 5.21
C PHE A 81 4.00 -4.92 5.00
N ASN A 82 2.92 -4.28 4.55
CA ASN A 82 1.61 -4.95 4.52
C ASN A 82 1.57 -6.06 3.46
N PHE A 83 2.01 -5.78 2.23
CA PHE A 83 2.05 -6.77 1.17
C PHE A 83 3.07 -7.87 1.46
N GLN A 84 4.28 -7.51 1.92
CA GLN A 84 5.29 -8.50 2.31
C GLN A 84 4.77 -9.45 3.41
N ASP A 85 4.10 -8.92 4.44
CA ASP A 85 3.50 -9.72 5.50
C ASP A 85 2.38 -10.62 4.97
N ALA A 86 1.53 -10.12 4.08
CA ALA A 86 0.49 -10.92 3.42
C ALA A 86 1.09 -12.09 2.62
N VAL A 87 2.16 -11.86 1.87
CA VAL A 87 2.87 -12.92 1.13
C VAL A 87 3.48 -13.95 2.09
N LYS A 88 4.11 -13.52 3.18
CA LYS A 88 4.65 -14.43 4.21
C LYS A 88 3.56 -15.32 4.81
N ARG A 89 2.41 -14.74 5.16
CA ARG A 89 1.26 -15.48 5.70
C ARG A 89 0.69 -16.47 4.67
N TRP A 90 0.59 -16.05 3.42
CA TRP A 90 0.16 -16.92 2.33
C TRP A 90 1.11 -18.11 2.13
N GLN A 91 2.42 -17.90 2.27
CA GLN A 91 3.41 -18.98 2.20
C GLN A 91 3.37 -19.94 3.39
N SER A 92 2.93 -19.48 4.57
CA SER A 92 2.93 -20.28 5.80
C SER A 92 1.71 -21.19 5.97
N GLY A 93 0.63 -20.99 5.21
CA GLY A 93 -0.62 -21.76 5.33
C GLY A 93 -1.59 -21.18 6.34
#